data_AF-A0A946MUE9-F1
#
_entry.id   AF-A0A946MUE9-F1
#
_cell.length_a   1.000
_cell.length_b   1.000
_cell.length_c   1.000
_cell.angle_alpha   90.00
_cell.angle_beta   90.00
_cell.angle_gamma   90.00
#
_symmetry.space_group_name_H-M   'P 1'
#
loop_
_entity.id
_entity.type
_entity.pdbx_description
1 polymer ?
#
loop_
_entity_poly.entity_id
_entity_poly.type
_entity_poly.pdbx_seq_one_letter_code
_entity_poly.pdbx_strand_id
1 'polypeptide(L)'
;IDMVIARYQQPPYPADALPELTFKHDMSLHFNGGEIELRHFSPAHTSGDAAVFFHQQNAVHMGDVFNNSGYPFVDVGSGGDVDGLIRFCEQTLNAIDEDTIVIPGHGPVTNYETLGNYVAMVRTVRDRIQAMIDQGLSLDDISAAKPTADFDPIYGPEAASLGFVNRVYTDLSRKQKR
;
A
#
# COMPACT_ATOMS: atom_id res chain seq x y z
N ILE A 1 -11.82 14.14 -7.27
CA ILE A 1 -11.19 13.89 -8.58
C ILE A 1 -10.35 12.65 -8.36
N ASP A 2 -10.63 11.57 -9.07
CA ASP A 2 -9.74 10.40 -9.10
C ASP A 2 -8.94 10.59 -10.38
N MET A 3 -7.67 11.00 -10.28
CA MET A 3 -6.80 11.28 -11.45
C MET A 3 -6.38 10.00 -12.18
N VAL A 4 -7.25 8.99 -12.23
CA VAL A 4 -7.15 7.86 -13.15
C VAL A 4 -7.56 8.38 -14.53
N ILE A 5 -6.54 8.73 -15.33
CA ILE A 5 -6.68 9.34 -16.67
C ILE A 5 -7.43 8.41 -17.65
N ALA A 6 -7.50 7.11 -17.36
CA ALA A 6 -8.27 6.15 -18.14
C ALA A 6 -8.91 5.09 -17.23
N ARG A 7 -10.25 5.02 -17.23
CA ARG A 7 -10.98 3.88 -16.67
C ARG A 7 -11.04 2.79 -17.73
N TYR A 8 -10.18 1.79 -17.61
CA TYR A 8 -10.28 0.58 -18.40
C TYR A 8 -11.31 -0.33 -17.76
N GLN A 9 -12.38 -0.63 -18.50
CA GLN A 9 -13.31 -1.66 -18.05
C GLN A 9 -12.62 -3.01 -18.19
N GLN A 10 -12.23 -3.60 -17.05
CA GLN A 10 -11.67 -4.93 -17.01
C GLN A 10 -12.83 -5.94 -17.18
N PRO A 11 -12.85 -6.74 -18.27
CA PRO A 11 -13.85 -7.79 -18.38
C PRO A 11 -13.62 -8.85 -17.29
N PRO A 12 -14.67 -9.60 -16.90
CA PRO A 12 -14.49 -10.76 -16.03
C PRO A 12 -13.44 -11.71 -16.60
N TYR A 13 -12.56 -12.22 -15.75
CA TYR A 13 -11.66 -13.30 -16.13
C TYR A 13 -12.47 -14.55 -16.54
N PRO A 14 -11.97 -15.37 -17.49
CA PRO A 14 -12.60 -16.63 -17.81
C PRO A 14 -12.62 -17.56 -16.57
N ALA A 15 -13.55 -18.52 -16.54
CA ALA A 15 -13.81 -19.33 -15.35
C ALA A 15 -12.59 -20.15 -14.88
N ASP A 16 -11.73 -20.55 -15.82
CA ASP A 16 -10.48 -21.28 -15.59
C ASP A 16 -9.31 -20.40 -15.12
N ALA A 17 -9.48 -19.07 -15.12
CA ALA A 17 -8.51 -18.12 -14.57
C ALA A 17 -8.91 -17.63 -13.16
N LEU A 18 -10.02 -18.13 -12.60
CA LEU A 18 -10.41 -17.82 -11.23
C LEU A 18 -9.52 -18.58 -10.22
N PRO A 19 -9.26 -18.02 -9.04
CA PRO A 19 -8.48 -18.69 -8.02
C PRO A 19 -9.18 -19.97 -7.54
N GLU A 20 -8.44 -21.09 -7.50
CA GLU A 20 -8.92 -22.36 -6.94
C GLU A 20 -9.03 -22.33 -5.41
N LEU A 21 -8.14 -21.55 -4.77
CA LEU A 21 -8.09 -21.36 -3.32
C LEU A 21 -8.26 -19.89 -2.99
N THR A 22 -9.09 -19.60 -2.00
CA THR A 22 -9.29 -18.26 -1.46
C THR A 22 -9.22 -18.31 0.06
N PHE A 23 -8.86 -17.20 0.68
CA PHE A 23 -8.79 -17.05 2.13
C PHE A 23 -9.34 -15.69 2.54
N LYS A 24 -9.73 -15.57 3.81
CA LYS A 24 -10.26 -14.31 4.38
C LYS A 24 -9.23 -13.55 5.19
N HIS A 25 -8.48 -14.25 6.03
CA HIS A 25 -7.53 -13.66 6.96
C HIS A 25 -6.18 -14.35 6.82
N ASP A 26 -6.11 -15.64 7.10
CA ASP A 26 -4.85 -16.38 7.09
C ASP A 26 -4.98 -17.69 6.30
N MET A 27 -3.89 -18.15 5.71
CA MET A 27 -3.77 -19.45 5.06
C MET A 27 -2.33 -19.96 5.15
N SER A 28 -2.13 -21.19 5.62
CA SER A 28 -0.84 -21.89 5.53
C SER A 28 -0.88 -22.92 4.40
N LEU A 29 0.13 -22.89 3.55
CA LEU A 29 0.36 -23.87 2.48
C LEU A 29 1.66 -24.63 2.76
N HIS A 30 1.57 -25.95 2.75
CA HIS A 30 2.75 -26.82 2.85
C HIS A 30 3.18 -27.20 1.44
N PHE A 31 4.31 -26.67 0.98
CA PHE A 31 4.77 -26.81 -0.39
C PHE A 31 6.28 -27.04 -0.43
N ASN A 32 6.75 -28.01 -1.23
CA ASN A 32 8.16 -28.38 -1.38
C ASN A 32 8.92 -28.59 -0.04
N GLY A 33 8.23 -29.10 0.99
CA GLY A 33 8.84 -29.33 2.31
C GLY A 33 9.02 -28.07 3.17
N GLY A 34 8.44 -26.94 2.75
CA GLY A 34 8.33 -25.72 3.54
C GLY A 34 6.90 -25.30 3.81
N GLU A 35 6.75 -24.29 4.67
CA GLU A 35 5.49 -23.62 4.95
C GLU A 35 5.53 -22.21 4.34
N ILE A 36 4.47 -21.89 3.59
CA ILE A 36 4.18 -20.54 3.09
C ILE A 36 2.94 -20.08 3.82
N GLU A 37 3.03 -18.95 4.50
CA GLU A 37 1.90 -18.36 5.21
C GLU A 37 1.44 -17.10 4.48
N LEU A 38 0.13 -16.99 4.24
CA LEU A 38 -0.50 -15.81 3.67
C LEU A 38 -1.32 -15.13 4.76
N ARG A 39 -1.14 -13.82 4.94
CA ARG A 39 -1.96 -13.01 5.87
C ARG A 39 -2.54 -11.78 5.16
N HIS A 40 -3.83 -11.56 5.36
CA HIS A 40 -4.56 -10.36 4.98
C HIS A 40 -4.84 -9.54 6.24
N PHE A 41 -4.07 -8.47 6.46
CA PHE A 41 -4.22 -7.63 7.66
C PHE A 41 -5.34 -6.60 7.52
N SER A 42 -5.48 -6.00 6.33
CA SER A 42 -6.54 -5.05 5.99
C SER A 42 -6.54 -4.75 4.49
N PRO A 43 -7.61 -4.14 3.95
CA PRO A 43 -7.52 -3.42 2.68
C PRO A 43 -6.39 -2.38 2.74
N ALA A 44 -5.54 -2.32 1.73
CA ALA A 44 -4.36 -1.45 1.68
C ALA A 44 -4.17 -0.87 0.27
N HIS A 45 -3.45 -1.56 -0.61
CA HIS A 45 -3.34 -1.20 -2.02
C HIS A 45 -4.70 -1.40 -2.72
N THR A 46 -5.35 -2.54 -2.48
CA THR A 46 -6.70 -2.90 -2.90
C THR A 46 -7.52 -3.43 -1.71
N SER A 47 -8.64 -4.11 -1.97
CA SER A 47 -9.39 -4.86 -0.95
C SER A 47 -8.90 -6.31 -0.75
N GLY A 48 -8.04 -6.83 -1.63
CA GLY A 48 -7.62 -8.23 -1.67
C GLY A 48 -6.15 -8.49 -1.36
N ASP A 49 -5.48 -7.57 -0.66
CA ASP A 49 -4.03 -7.60 -0.48
C ASP A 49 -3.55 -8.73 0.44
N ALA A 50 -2.33 -9.23 0.25
CA ALA A 50 -1.77 -10.33 1.05
C ALA A 50 -0.27 -10.17 1.29
N ALA A 51 0.17 -10.43 2.53
CA ALA A 51 1.57 -10.62 2.88
C ALA A 51 1.86 -12.12 2.81
N VAL A 52 2.89 -12.50 2.07
CA VAL A 52 3.29 -13.90 1.88
C VAL A 52 4.61 -14.13 2.59
N PHE A 53 4.59 -14.87 3.69
CA PHE A 53 5.73 -15.19 4.52
C PHE A 53 6.34 -16.52 4.09
N PHE A 54 7.65 -16.50 3.86
CA PHE A 54 8.49 -17.63 3.56
C PHE A 54 9.39 -17.89 4.77
N HIS A 55 8.84 -18.56 5.79
CA HIS A 55 9.48 -18.72 7.10
C HIS A 55 10.86 -19.36 7.03
N GLN A 56 11.06 -20.34 6.15
CA GLN A 56 12.36 -21.01 5.97
C GLN A 56 13.45 -20.08 5.41
N GLN A 57 13.06 -19.06 4.64
CA GLN A 57 13.98 -18.12 3.99
C GLN A 57 14.14 -16.82 4.78
N ASN A 58 13.42 -16.66 5.89
CA ASN A 58 13.26 -15.40 6.60
C ASN A 58 12.92 -14.24 5.64
N ALA A 59 11.88 -14.43 4.83
CA ALA A 59 11.46 -13.46 3.82
C ALA A 59 9.95 -13.23 3.80
N VAL A 60 9.53 -12.01 3.45
CA VAL A 60 8.13 -11.66 3.24
C VAL A 60 7.94 -10.92 1.92
N HIS A 61 6.98 -11.35 1.11
CA HIS A 61 6.55 -10.67 -0.11
C HIS A 61 5.26 -9.90 0.15
N MET A 62 5.26 -8.61 -0.16
CA MET A 62 4.20 -7.68 0.24
C MET A 62 3.22 -7.34 -0.89
N GLY A 63 3.55 -7.71 -2.13
CA GLY A 63 2.81 -7.24 -3.30
C GLY A 63 2.84 -5.71 -3.38
N ASP A 64 1.85 -5.11 -4.02
CA ASP A 64 1.81 -3.66 -4.23
C ASP A 64 1.38 -2.85 -3.00
N VAL A 65 1.13 -3.51 -1.86
CA VAL A 65 1.07 -2.84 -0.54
C VAL A 65 2.39 -2.14 -0.24
N PHE A 66 3.52 -2.74 -0.63
CA PHE A 66 4.82 -2.12 -0.49
C PHE A 66 5.49 -1.99 -1.85
N ASN A 67 5.61 -0.75 -2.29
CA ASN A 67 6.33 -0.36 -3.50
C ASN A 67 7.43 0.63 -3.10
N ASN A 68 8.70 0.25 -3.31
CA ASN A 68 9.86 1.09 -3.00
C ASN A 68 10.53 1.67 -4.25
N SER A 69 9.85 1.61 -5.41
CA SER A 69 10.27 2.29 -6.65
C SER A 69 9.71 3.72 -6.77
N GLY A 70 8.85 4.15 -5.83
CA GLY A 70 8.34 5.50 -5.74
C GLY A 70 7.25 5.65 -4.68
N TYR A 71 6.41 6.68 -4.82
CA TYR A 71 5.28 6.89 -3.93
C TYR A 71 4.22 5.77 -4.02
N PRO A 72 3.51 5.47 -2.92
CA PRO A 72 2.46 4.45 -2.89
C PRO A 72 1.34 4.70 -3.89
N PHE A 73 0.77 3.61 -4.39
CA PHE A 73 -0.50 3.65 -5.11
C PHE A 73 -1.59 3.07 -4.21
N VAL A 74 -2.49 3.91 -3.70
CA VAL A 74 -3.70 3.44 -3.00
C VAL A 74 -4.84 3.40 -4.01
N ASP A 75 -5.26 2.21 -4.46
CA ASP A 75 -6.37 2.07 -5.40
C ASP A 75 -7.72 2.20 -4.68
N VAL A 76 -8.09 3.45 -4.42
CA VAL A 76 -9.34 3.79 -3.72
C VAL A 76 -10.57 3.21 -4.42
N GLY A 77 -10.54 3.08 -5.76
CA GLY A 77 -11.61 2.51 -6.57
C GLY A 77 -11.77 1.00 -6.39
N SER A 78 -10.66 0.29 -6.16
CA SER A 78 -10.63 -1.16 -5.89
C SER A 78 -10.67 -1.53 -4.40
N GLY A 79 -10.93 -0.55 -3.53
CA GLY A 79 -11.10 -0.75 -2.09
C GLY A 79 -9.85 -0.49 -1.25
N GLY A 80 -8.78 0.04 -1.85
CA GLY A 80 -7.58 0.47 -1.12
C GLY A 80 -7.89 1.57 -0.09
N ASP A 81 -7.06 1.64 0.95
CA ASP A 81 -7.28 2.42 2.17
C ASP A 81 -5.92 2.91 2.71
N VAL A 82 -5.70 4.22 2.89
CA VAL A 82 -4.39 4.72 3.33
C VAL A 82 -4.09 4.34 4.79
N ASP A 83 -5.12 4.34 5.64
CA ASP A 83 -4.95 3.93 7.03
C ASP A 83 -4.70 2.41 7.11
N GLY A 84 -5.31 1.65 6.20
CA GLY A 84 -5.11 0.22 6.05
C GLY A 84 -3.76 -0.14 5.46
N LEU A 85 -3.21 0.67 4.55
CA LEU A 85 -1.83 0.57 4.08
C LEU A 85 -0.85 0.68 5.25
N ILE A 86 -1.02 1.71 6.09
CA ILE A 86 -0.22 1.90 7.31
C ILE A 86 -0.34 0.68 8.23
N ARG A 87 -1.58 0.28 8.58
CA ARG A 87 -1.83 -0.87 9.46
C ARG A 87 -1.23 -2.16 8.90
N PHE A 88 -1.37 -2.42 7.61
CA PHE A 88 -0.87 -3.63 6.98
C PHE A 88 0.65 -3.71 7.12
N CYS A 89 1.37 -2.65 6.75
CA CYS A 89 2.82 -2.61 6.86
C CYS A 89 3.29 -2.72 8.33
N GLU A 90 2.60 -2.08 9.27
CA GLU A 90 2.91 -2.22 10.71
C GLU A 90 2.69 -3.63 11.24
N GLN A 91 1.60 -4.29 10.84
CA GLN A 91 1.35 -5.69 11.24
C GLN A 91 2.37 -6.64 10.61
N THR A 92 2.82 -6.37 9.39
CA THR A 92 3.96 -7.10 8.83
C THR A 92 5.22 -6.89 9.66
N LEU A 93 5.60 -5.65 9.98
CA LEU A 93 6.78 -5.35 10.81
C LEU A 93 6.71 -6.08 12.17
N ASN A 94 5.53 -6.14 12.80
CA ASN A 94 5.33 -6.88 14.05
C ASN A 94 5.46 -8.40 13.91
N ALA A 95 5.33 -8.94 12.69
CA ALA A 95 5.38 -10.37 12.41
C ALA A 95 6.76 -10.86 11.93
N ILE A 96 7.70 -9.94 11.72
CA ILE A 96 9.04 -10.22 11.20
C ILE A 96 10.12 -9.67 12.14
N ASP A 97 11.38 -9.97 11.84
CA ASP A 97 12.54 -9.44 12.57
C ASP A 97 13.41 -8.50 11.70
N GLU A 98 14.40 -7.86 12.32
CA GLU A 98 15.29 -6.90 11.66
C GLU A 98 16.15 -7.52 10.54
N ASP A 99 16.38 -8.84 10.61
CA ASP A 99 17.15 -9.62 9.62
C ASP A 99 16.28 -10.14 8.46
N THR A 100 14.96 -9.90 8.50
CA THR A 100 14.02 -10.40 7.50
C THR A 100 14.18 -9.68 6.16
N ILE A 101 14.22 -10.47 5.08
CA ILE A 101 14.22 -9.98 3.71
C ILE A 101 12.81 -9.51 3.34
N VAL A 102 12.68 -8.26 2.90
CA VAL A 102 11.39 -7.68 2.48
C VAL A 102 11.37 -7.54 0.95
N ILE A 103 10.40 -8.18 0.31
CA ILE A 103 10.23 -8.20 -1.14
C ILE A 103 9.02 -7.32 -1.52
N PRO A 104 9.23 -6.17 -2.19
CA PRO A 104 8.14 -5.31 -2.64
C PRO A 104 7.45 -5.89 -3.89
N GLY A 105 6.26 -5.40 -4.22
CA GLY A 105 5.63 -5.65 -5.53
C GLY A 105 6.39 -5.00 -6.68
N HIS A 106 7.00 -3.83 -6.41
CA HIS A 106 7.86 -3.11 -7.35
C HIS A 106 9.07 -2.47 -6.66
N GLY A 107 10.21 -2.54 -7.36
CA GLY A 107 11.50 -2.03 -6.94
C GLY A 107 12.42 -3.13 -6.38
N PRO A 108 13.62 -2.77 -5.88
CA PRO A 108 14.61 -3.75 -5.44
C PRO A 108 14.18 -4.44 -4.12
N VAL A 109 14.56 -5.70 -3.97
CA VAL A 109 14.50 -6.42 -2.68
C VAL A 109 15.23 -5.62 -1.61
N THR A 110 14.65 -5.57 -0.42
CA THR A 110 15.09 -4.70 0.67
C THR A 110 14.92 -5.36 2.04
N ASN A 111 14.80 -4.57 3.11
CA ASN A 111 14.88 -4.99 4.50
C ASN A 111 13.79 -4.35 5.38
N TYR A 112 13.77 -4.79 6.63
CA TYR A 112 12.89 -4.30 7.70
C TYR A 112 12.92 -2.77 7.83
N GLU A 113 14.11 -2.18 7.91
CA GLU A 113 14.29 -0.73 8.10
C GLU A 113 13.65 0.08 6.98
N THR A 114 13.80 -0.36 5.73
CA THR A 114 13.21 0.33 4.57
C THR A 114 11.69 0.28 4.59
N LEU A 115 11.10 -0.83 5.04
CA LEU A 115 9.65 -0.93 5.25
C LEU A 115 9.20 0.01 6.39
N GLY A 116 9.96 0.11 7.48
CA GLY A 116 9.69 1.06 8.57
C GLY A 116 9.72 2.52 8.09
N ASN A 117 10.72 2.89 7.29
CA ASN A 117 10.83 4.23 6.69
C ASN A 117 9.64 4.53 5.75
N TYR A 118 9.19 3.53 4.99
CA TYR A 118 8.00 3.65 4.16
C TYR A 118 6.74 3.94 4.99
N VAL A 119 6.52 3.20 6.08
CA VAL A 119 5.38 3.46 7.01
C VAL A 119 5.44 4.87 7.57
N ALA A 120 6.61 5.32 8.02
CA ALA A 120 6.80 6.66 8.58
C ALA A 120 6.46 7.75 7.55
N MET A 121 6.89 7.58 6.30
CA MET A 121 6.57 8.50 5.20
C MET A 121 5.05 8.54 4.93
N VAL A 122 4.42 7.38 4.75
CA VAL A 122 2.98 7.31 4.43
C VAL A 122 2.15 7.96 5.54
N ARG A 123 2.47 7.66 6.81
CA ARG A 123 1.80 8.26 7.97
C ARG A 123 1.96 9.78 7.99
N THR A 124 3.18 10.27 7.81
CA THR A 124 3.47 11.71 7.84
C THR A 124 2.68 12.45 6.77
N VAL A 125 2.68 11.95 5.53
CA VAL A 125 1.94 12.58 4.42
C VAL A 125 0.43 12.49 4.65
N ARG A 126 -0.07 11.33 5.11
CA ARG A 126 -1.48 11.14 5.47
C ARG A 126 -1.93 12.15 6.51
N ASP A 127 -1.17 12.37 7.57
CA ASP A 127 -1.53 13.29 8.66
C ASP A 127 -1.48 14.75 8.21
N ARG A 128 -0.49 15.13 7.38
CA ARG A 128 -0.43 16.46 6.76
C ARG A 128 -1.68 16.72 5.89
N ILE A 129 -2.07 15.75 5.07
CA ILE A 129 -3.26 15.87 4.21
C ILE A 129 -4.53 15.93 5.05
N GLN A 130 -4.68 15.07 6.07
CA GLN A 130 -5.84 15.10 6.96
C GLN A 130 -5.99 16.48 7.63
N ALA A 131 -4.91 17.04 8.17
CA ALA A 131 -4.94 18.35 8.83
C ALA A 131 -5.36 19.48 7.87
N MET A 132 -4.99 19.40 6.59
CA MET A 132 -5.42 20.36 5.57
C MET A 132 -6.88 20.15 5.15
N ILE A 133 -7.35 18.91 5.05
CA ILE A 133 -8.78 18.60 4.82
C ILE A 133 -9.63 19.17 5.97
N ASP A 134 -9.18 19.02 7.21
CA ASP A 134 -9.89 19.53 8.40
C ASP A 134 -9.97 21.06 8.42
N GLN A 135 -9.04 21.74 7.74
CA GLN A 135 -9.07 23.19 7.50
C GLN A 135 -9.95 23.59 6.30
N GLY A 136 -10.55 22.63 5.61
CA GLY A 136 -11.43 22.85 4.46
C GLY A 136 -10.71 23.08 3.13
N LEU A 137 -9.41 22.76 3.04
CA LEU A 137 -8.62 22.96 1.82
C LEU A 137 -9.05 21.99 0.71
N SER A 138 -9.02 22.47 -0.53
CA SER A 138 -9.27 21.65 -1.71
C SER A 138 -8.05 20.78 -2.06
N LEU A 139 -8.24 19.80 -2.94
CA LEU A 139 -7.13 19.01 -3.49
C LEU A 139 -6.07 19.89 -4.17
N ASP A 140 -6.50 20.95 -4.86
CA ASP A 140 -5.58 21.85 -5.57
C ASP A 140 -4.73 22.64 -4.56
N ASP A 141 -5.34 23.13 -3.48
CA ASP A 141 -4.63 23.82 -2.39
C ASP A 141 -3.63 22.88 -1.70
N ILE A 142 -4.04 21.65 -1.42
CA ILE A 142 -3.19 20.63 -0.79
C ILE A 142 -2.02 20.24 -1.70
N SER A 143 -2.26 20.09 -2.99
CA SER A 143 -1.20 19.79 -3.96
C SER A 143 -0.20 20.94 -4.05
N ALA A 144 -0.68 22.20 -4.05
CA ALA A 144 0.17 23.39 -4.04
C ALA A 144 1.00 23.54 -2.75
N ALA A 145 0.52 22.99 -1.62
CA ALA A 145 1.24 22.98 -0.35
C ALA A 145 2.39 21.95 -0.28
N LYS A 146 2.51 21.06 -1.27
CA LYS A 146 3.60 20.07 -1.41
C LYS A 146 3.85 19.24 -0.14
N PRO A 147 2.85 18.47 0.34
CA PRO A 147 2.95 17.73 1.60
C PRO A 147 4.01 16.63 1.63
N THR A 148 4.66 16.33 0.50
CA THR A 148 5.67 15.29 0.33
C THR A 148 7.08 15.83 0.12
N ALA A 149 7.29 17.15 0.15
CA ALA A 149 8.53 17.78 -0.33
C ALA A 149 9.83 17.26 0.31
N ASP A 150 9.79 16.86 1.58
CA ASP A 150 10.91 16.26 2.32
C ASP A 150 11.20 14.80 1.92
N PHE A 151 10.25 14.12 1.30
CA PHE A 151 10.36 12.73 0.84
C PHE A 151 10.69 12.60 -0.64
N ASP A 152 10.51 13.66 -1.44
CA ASP A 152 10.75 13.65 -2.89
C ASP A 152 12.18 13.20 -3.28
N PRO A 153 13.26 13.52 -2.53
CA PRO A 153 14.61 13.01 -2.83
C PRO A 153 14.74 11.49 -2.76
N ILE A 154 13.84 10.80 -2.07
CA ILE A 154 13.87 9.35 -1.83
C ILE A 154 12.85 8.64 -2.73
N TYR A 155 11.61 9.16 -2.81
CA TYR A 155 10.48 8.48 -3.46
C TYR A 155 10.15 9.01 -4.86
N GLY A 156 10.92 9.97 -5.36
CA GLY A 156 10.79 10.52 -6.70
C GLY A 156 10.25 11.96 -6.70
N PRO A 157 10.34 12.65 -7.86
CA PRO A 157 10.02 14.07 -7.94
C PRO A 157 8.56 14.37 -7.63
N GLU A 158 8.25 15.61 -7.29
CA GLU A 158 6.89 16.10 -7.00
C GLU A 158 5.83 15.64 -8.03
N ALA A 159 6.18 15.60 -9.32
CA ALA A 159 5.30 15.11 -10.38
C ALA A 159 4.82 13.65 -10.15
N ALA A 160 5.65 12.80 -9.55
CA ALA A 160 5.29 11.44 -9.14
C ALA A 160 4.46 11.42 -7.84
N SER A 161 4.64 12.41 -6.97
CA SER A 161 3.90 12.54 -5.69
C SER A 161 2.43 12.94 -5.85
N LEU A 162 2.08 13.70 -6.90
CA LEU A 162 0.72 14.22 -7.11
C LEU A 162 -0.33 13.10 -7.18
N GLY A 163 0.04 11.97 -7.77
CA GLY A 163 -0.81 10.79 -7.83
C GLY A 163 -1.10 10.22 -6.44
N PHE A 164 -0.10 10.19 -5.56
CA PHE A 164 -0.25 9.72 -4.19
C PHE A 164 -1.07 10.69 -3.35
N VAL A 165 -0.75 12.00 -3.40
CA VAL A 165 -1.53 13.06 -2.71
C VAL A 165 -3.01 12.99 -3.08
N ASN A 166 -3.32 12.87 -4.38
CA ASN A 166 -4.70 12.73 -4.84
C ASN A 166 -5.42 11.51 -4.26
N ARG A 167 -4.74 10.36 -4.20
CA ARG A 167 -5.33 9.11 -3.69
C ARG A 167 -5.59 9.20 -2.19
N VAL A 168 -4.63 9.73 -1.43
CA VAL A 168 -4.79 9.96 0.01
C VAL A 168 -5.94 10.93 0.28
N TYR A 169 -5.97 12.07 -0.42
CA TYR A 169 -7.08 13.02 -0.30
C TYR A 169 -8.43 12.38 -0.63
N THR A 170 -8.49 11.60 -1.70
CA THR A 170 -9.71 10.94 -2.15
C THR A 170 -10.20 9.91 -1.14
N ASP A 171 -9.30 9.12 -0.55
CA ASP A 171 -9.63 8.16 0.50
C ASP A 171 -10.11 8.84 1.79
N LEU A 172 -9.41 9.86 2.28
CA LEU A 172 -9.78 10.57 3.50
C LEU A 172 -11.11 11.33 3.34
N SER A 173 -11.29 11.99 2.19
CA SER A 173 -12.50 12.77 1.91
C SER A 173 -13.76 11.91 1.74
N ARG A 174 -13.65 10.66 1.25
CA ARG A 174 -14.83 9.75 1.18
C ARG A 174 -15.25 9.26 2.56
N LYS A 175 -14.32 9.15 3.51
CA LYS A 175 -14.59 8.69 4.89
C LYS A 175 -15.34 9.73 5.70
N GLN A 176 -15.05 11.02 5.55
CA GLN A 176 -15.78 12.11 6.24
C GLN A 176 -17.26 12.24 5.83
N LYS A 177 -17.65 11.66 4.69
CA LYS A 177 -19.03 11.69 4.19
C LYS A 177 -19.88 10.49 4.64
N ARG A 178 -19.27 9.51 5.32
CA ARG A 178 -19.96 8.34 5.88
C ARG A 178 -20.30 8.58 7.34
#